data_AF-A0A924GPX2-F1
#
_entry.id   AF-A0A924GPX2-F1
#
_cell.length_a   1.000
_cell.length_b   1.000
_cell.length_c   1.000
_cell.angle_alpha   90.00
_cell.angle_beta   90.00
_cell.angle_gamma   90.00
#
_symmetry.space_group_name_H-M   'P 1'
#
loop_
_entity.id
_entity.type
_entity.pdbx_description
1 polymer ?
#
loop_
_entity_poly.entity_id
_entity_poly.type
_entity_poly.pdbx_seq_one_letter_code
_entity_poly.pdbx_strand_id
1 'polypeptide(L)'
;AELFEARTPKDKGTLAEMTGTVSFGKETKGKVRLQITDPEGKVWEDLVPKEKNILVHEGQVVNKGESIVDGPADPQDILRLLGMEELARYIVDEVQDVYRLQGVKINDKHIEVIVRQMLRRVVVENVGESNYIAGEQVERSVILDANDALRADGKIAATFSNLLLGITKASLSTDSFISAASFQETTRVLTEAAIMGKRDELRGLKENVIVGRLIPAGTGMAYHEARKAKDQMDDAERRAIAEAEAAELEALPEVTSEGAASE
;
A
#
# COMPACT_ATOMS: atom_id res chain seq x y z
N ALA A 1 3.24 -20.33 6.73
CA ALA A 1 3.72 -19.17 7.52
C ALA A 1 4.55 -18.22 6.69
N GLU A 2 5.53 -18.71 5.92
CA GLU A 2 6.42 -17.85 5.12
C GLU A 2 5.70 -17.04 4.03
N LEU A 3 4.66 -17.64 3.40
CA LEU A 3 3.81 -16.97 2.40
C LEU A 3 3.11 -15.71 2.95
N PHE A 4 2.50 -15.80 4.14
CA PHE A 4 1.83 -14.65 4.77
C PHE A 4 2.79 -13.60 5.30
N GLU A 5 4.06 -13.95 5.51
CA GLU A 5 5.09 -12.96 5.86
C GLU A 5 5.79 -12.35 4.63
N ALA A 6 5.32 -12.69 3.42
CA ALA A 6 5.88 -12.20 2.15
C ALA A 6 7.41 -12.35 2.08
N ARG A 7 7.95 -13.45 2.63
CA ARG A 7 9.38 -13.70 2.67
C ARG A 7 9.87 -14.16 1.31
N THR A 8 10.96 -13.57 0.84
CA THR A 8 11.66 -14.04 -0.35
C THR A 8 12.24 -15.45 -0.09
N PRO A 9 11.92 -16.44 -0.94
CA PRO A 9 12.49 -17.78 -0.83
C PRO A 9 14.02 -17.77 -0.98
N LYS A 10 14.72 -18.62 -0.24
CA LYS A 10 16.20 -18.70 -0.30
C LYS A 10 16.70 -19.15 -1.66
N ASP A 11 16.00 -20.09 -2.29
CA ASP A 11 16.34 -20.66 -3.58
C ASP A 11 15.39 -20.17 -4.68
N LYS A 12 15.07 -18.87 -4.69
CA LYS A 12 14.06 -18.34 -5.60
C LYS A 12 14.38 -18.60 -7.07
N GLY A 13 13.36 -18.95 -7.84
CA GLY A 13 13.42 -18.94 -9.30
C GLY A 13 13.59 -17.52 -9.82
N THR A 14 13.68 -17.38 -11.14
CA THR A 14 13.76 -16.07 -11.80
C THR A 14 12.65 -15.97 -12.82
N LEU A 15 11.92 -14.86 -12.79
CA LEU A 15 10.91 -14.52 -13.78
C LEU A 15 11.50 -13.59 -14.83
N ALA A 16 10.98 -13.65 -16.05
CA ALA A 16 11.39 -12.77 -17.13
C ALA A 16 11.03 -11.30 -16.81
N GLU A 17 12.04 -10.44 -16.74
CA GLU A 17 11.86 -9.02 -16.41
C GLU A 17 11.07 -8.27 -17.49
N MET A 18 11.21 -8.70 -18.74
CA MET A 18 10.59 -8.09 -19.91
C MET A 18 10.24 -9.15 -20.95
N THR A 19 9.31 -8.81 -21.85
CA THR A 19 8.98 -9.65 -23.01
C THR A 19 10.05 -9.49 -24.07
N GLY A 20 10.57 -10.59 -24.60
CA GLY A 20 11.63 -10.53 -25.60
C GLY A 20 12.22 -11.88 -25.96
N THR A 21 13.27 -11.85 -26.79
CA THR A 21 14.02 -13.05 -27.18
C THR A 21 15.18 -13.28 -26.22
N VAL A 22 15.30 -14.51 -25.71
CA VAL A 22 16.35 -14.92 -24.78
C VAL A 22 17.63 -15.24 -25.54
N SER A 23 18.76 -14.72 -25.05
CA SER A 23 20.10 -15.06 -25.52
C SER A 23 21.06 -15.25 -24.35
N PHE A 24 22.08 -16.09 -24.51
CA PHE A 24 23.08 -16.31 -23.47
C PHE A 24 24.40 -15.62 -23.82
N GLY A 25 24.90 -14.81 -22.89
CA GLY A 25 26.17 -14.11 -23.01
C GLY A 25 27.36 -14.95 -22.55
N LYS A 26 28.54 -14.32 -22.51
CA LYS A 26 29.76 -14.96 -22.01
C LYS A 26 29.60 -15.36 -20.54
N GLU A 27 29.92 -16.61 -20.26
CA GLU A 27 29.96 -17.14 -18.91
C GLU A 27 31.01 -16.42 -18.07
N THR A 28 30.66 -16.12 -16.82
CA THR A 28 31.56 -15.59 -15.80
C THR A 28 31.74 -16.66 -14.71
N LYS A 29 32.74 -16.53 -13.83
CA LYS A 29 33.04 -17.51 -12.76
C LYS A 29 31.76 -18.03 -12.05
N GLY A 30 31.30 -19.22 -12.43
CA GLY A 30 30.13 -19.91 -11.85
C GLY A 30 28.75 -19.38 -12.27
N LYS A 31 28.65 -18.38 -13.16
CA LYS A 31 27.38 -17.76 -13.56
C LYS A 31 27.23 -17.69 -15.08
N VAL A 32 26.02 -17.98 -15.55
CA VAL A 32 25.59 -17.77 -16.94
C VAL A 32 24.99 -16.38 -17.05
N ARG A 33 25.36 -15.64 -18.09
CA ARG A 33 24.73 -14.35 -18.39
C ARG A 33 23.49 -14.61 -19.24
N LEU A 34 22.32 -14.32 -18.71
CA LEU A 34 21.05 -14.38 -19.42
C LEU A 34 20.69 -12.98 -19.89
N GLN A 35 20.31 -12.85 -21.16
CA GLN A 35 19.90 -11.59 -21.76
C GLN A 35 18.53 -11.75 -22.39
N ILE A 36 17.65 -10.77 -22.20
CA ILE A 36 16.34 -10.69 -22.86
C ILE A 36 16.35 -9.41 -23.69
N THR A 37 16.15 -9.56 -25.00
CA THR A 37 16.11 -8.43 -25.95
C THR A 37 14.69 -8.24 -26.43
N ASP A 38 14.10 -7.06 -26.22
CA ASP A 38 12.78 -6.74 -26.77
C ASP A 38 12.82 -6.46 -28.29
N PRO A 39 11.67 -6.37 -28.96
CA PRO A 39 11.59 -5.97 -30.36
C PRO A 39 12.11 -4.55 -30.65
N GLU A 40 12.24 -3.69 -29.63
CA GLU A 40 12.71 -2.30 -29.74
C GLU A 40 14.24 -2.19 -29.58
N GLY A 41 14.93 -3.29 -29.28
CA GLY A 41 16.38 -3.38 -29.11
C GLY A 41 16.88 -3.10 -27.69
N LYS A 42 16.01 -2.92 -26.70
CA LYS A 42 16.39 -2.81 -25.29
C LYS A 42 16.79 -4.19 -24.78
N VAL A 43 17.97 -4.25 -24.17
CA VAL A 43 18.51 -5.49 -23.59
C VAL A 43 18.46 -5.38 -22.08
N TRP A 44 17.81 -6.35 -21.44
CA TRP A 44 17.96 -6.60 -20.02
C TRP A 44 18.91 -7.78 -19.83
N GLU A 45 19.83 -7.66 -18.87
CA GLU A 45 20.80 -8.71 -18.56
C GLU A 45 20.81 -9.04 -17.07
N ASP A 46 20.97 -10.33 -16.76
CA ASP A 46 21.13 -10.83 -15.41
C ASP A 46 22.10 -12.02 -15.36
N LEU A 47 22.64 -12.29 -14.17
CA LEU A 47 23.63 -13.33 -13.92
C LEU A 47 23.02 -14.47 -13.10
N VAL A 48 22.65 -15.54 -13.79
CA VAL A 48 22.06 -16.74 -13.20
C VAL A 48 23.18 -17.71 -12.76
N PRO A 49 23.17 -18.23 -11.51
CA PRO A 49 24.11 -19.27 -11.09
C PRO A 49 23.99 -20.54 -11.95
N LYS A 50 25.12 -21.12 -12.36
CA LYS A 50 25.14 -22.36 -13.18
C LYS A 50 24.51 -23.58 -12.51
N GLU A 51 24.42 -23.56 -11.19
CA GLU A 51 23.81 -24.62 -10.39
C GLU A 51 22.29 -24.67 -10.56
N LYS A 52 21.68 -23.58 -11.03
CA LYS A 52 20.24 -23.50 -11.27
C LYS A 52 19.89 -23.97 -12.67
N ASN A 53 18.78 -24.70 -12.77
CA ASN A 53 18.24 -25.14 -14.04
C ASN A 53 17.54 -23.98 -14.75
N ILE A 54 18.02 -23.63 -15.94
CA ILE A 54 17.37 -22.64 -16.80
C ILE A 54 16.31 -23.38 -17.63
N LEU A 55 15.07 -22.88 -17.60
CA LEU A 55 13.91 -23.53 -18.23
C LEU A 55 13.75 -23.16 -19.72
N VAL A 56 14.42 -22.08 -20.15
CA VAL A 56 14.27 -21.49 -21.48
C VAL A 56 15.47 -21.78 -22.38
N HIS A 57 15.23 -21.79 -23.68
CA HIS A 57 16.24 -22.03 -24.71
C HIS A 57 16.74 -20.75 -25.37
N GLU A 58 17.93 -20.81 -25.96
CA GLU A 58 18.46 -19.70 -26.75
C GLU A 58 17.59 -19.46 -27.99
N GLY A 59 17.24 -18.19 -28.24
CA GLY A 59 16.33 -17.79 -29.31
C GLY A 59 14.84 -17.98 -29.00
N GLN A 60 14.47 -18.48 -27.80
CA GLN A 60 13.09 -18.55 -27.37
C GLN A 60 12.54 -17.17 -27.05
N VAL A 61 11.29 -16.90 -27.45
CA VAL A 61 10.56 -15.70 -27.03
C VAL A 61 9.85 -15.99 -25.72
N VAL A 62 10.08 -15.14 -24.72
CA VAL A 62 9.46 -15.22 -23.39
C VAL A 62 8.61 -13.99 -23.14
N ASN A 63 7.52 -14.17 -22.38
CA ASN A 63 6.68 -13.06 -21.93
C ASN A 63 7.15 -12.54 -20.57
N LYS A 64 6.94 -11.24 -20.31
CA LYS A 64 7.19 -10.65 -18.99
C LYS A 64 6.48 -11.45 -17.89
N GLY A 65 7.23 -11.84 -16.86
CA GLY A 65 6.76 -12.62 -15.72
C GLY A 65 6.74 -14.13 -15.94
N GLU A 66 7.14 -14.64 -17.11
CA GLU A 66 7.29 -16.08 -17.36
C GLU A 66 8.50 -16.64 -16.58
N SER A 67 8.40 -17.88 -16.10
CA SER A 67 9.49 -18.52 -15.34
C SER A 67 10.64 -18.92 -16.27
N ILE A 68 11.81 -18.31 -16.07
CA ILE A 68 13.02 -18.55 -16.87
C ILE A 68 14.03 -19.43 -16.15
N VAL A 69 14.02 -19.42 -14.82
CA VAL A 69 14.92 -20.22 -13.98
C VAL A 69 14.07 -20.95 -12.95
N ASP A 70 14.35 -22.24 -12.79
CA ASP A 70 13.66 -23.11 -11.84
C ASP A 70 13.80 -22.64 -10.39
N GLY A 71 12.75 -22.92 -9.61
CA GLY A 71 12.64 -22.54 -8.20
C GLY A 71 11.34 -21.77 -7.87
N PRO A 72 11.01 -21.63 -6.59
CA PRO A 72 9.83 -20.91 -6.13
C PRO A 72 9.87 -19.44 -6.54
N ALA A 73 8.72 -18.92 -7.00
CA ALA A 73 8.60 -17.53 -7.37
C ALA A 73 8.60 -16.61 -6.14
N ASP A 74 9.27 -15.47 -6.24
CA ASP A 74 9.26 -14.44 -5.21
C ASP A 74 7.96 -13.63 -5.31
N PRO A 75 7.11 -13.58 -4.25
CA PRO A 75 5.87 -12.80 -4.26
C PRO A 75 6.07 -11.33 -4.63
N GLN A 76 7.22 -10.73 -4.31
CA GLN A 76 7.51 -9.34 -4.67
C GLN A 76 7.76 -9.18 -6.18
N ASP A 77 8.42 -10.16 -6.81
CA ASP A 77 8.65 -10.16 -8.24
C ASP A 77 7.34 -10.39 -9.01
N ILE A 78 6.47 -11.27 -8.51
CA ILE A 78 5.12 -11.48 -9.08
C ILE A 78 4.33 -10.16 -9.06
N LEU A 79 4.30 -9.45 -7.92
CA LEU A 79 3.59 -8.17 -7.81
C LEU A 79 4.09 -7.13 -8.83
N ARG A 80 5.40 -7.03 -8.98
CA ARG A 80 6.05 -6.03 -9.82
C ARG A 80 5.94 -6.34 -11.31
N LEU A 81 5.98 -7.62 -11.68
CA LEU A 81 5.99 -8.05 -13.07
C LEU A 81 4.60 -8.33 -13.62
N LEU A 82 3.79 -9.07 -12.88
CA LEU A 82 2.48 -9.60 -13.28
C LEU A 82 1.30 -8.83 -12.66
N GLY A 83 1.52 -8.17 -11.51
CA GLY A 83 0.53 -7.31 -10.87
C GLY A 83 -0.20 -7.96 -9.69
N MET A 84 -1.18 -7.22 -9.15
CA MET A 84 -1.93 -7.60 -7.94
C MET A 84 -2.77 -8.86 -8.12
N GLU A 85 -3.43 -8.99 -9.27
CA GLU A 85 -4.37 -10.11 -9.51
C GLU A 85 -3.63 -11.44 -9.55
N GLU A 86 -2.52 -11.51 -10.29
CA GLU A 86 -1.68 -12.70 -10.37
C GLU A 86 -1.01 -13.02 -9.03
N LEU A 87 -0.56 -12.01 -8.28
CA LEU A 87 -0.08 -12.23 -6.91
C LEU A 87 -1.16 -12.85 -6.01
N ALA A 88 -2.38 -12.32 -6.07
CA ALA A 88 -3.47 -12.80 -5.22
C ALA A 88 -3.81 -14.26 -5.54
N ARG A 89 -3.87 -14.62 -6.83
CA ARG A 89 -4.05 -16.02 -7.27
C ARG A 89 -2.93 -16.90 -6.75
N TYR A 90 -1.68 -16.50 -6.97
CA TYR A 90 -0.51 -17.25 -6.50
C TYR A 90 -0.56 -17.52 -4.99
N ILE A 91 -0.82 -16.51 -4.16
CA ILE A 91 -0.87 -16.70 -2.71
C ILE A 91 -2.05 -17.60 -2.31
N VAL A 92 -3.22 -17.42 -2.93
CA VAL A 92 -4.40 -18.24 -2.64
C VAL A 92 -4.11 -19.71 -2.97
N ASP A 93 -3.59 -20.00 -4.17
CA ASP A 93 -3.32 -21.36 -4.62
C ASP A 93 -2.25 -22.04 -3.74
N GLU A 94 -1.12 -21.37 -3.48
CA GLU A 94 -0.05 -21.91 -2.64
C GLU A 94 -0.50 -22.20 -1.21
N VAL A 95 -1.29 -21.32 -0.61
CA VAL A 95 -1.85 -21.54 0.73
C VAL A 95 -2.87 -22.66 0.70
N GLN A 96 -3.74 -22.67 -0.31
CA GLN A 96 -4.81 -23.65 -0.44
C GLN A 96 -4.27 -25.06 -0.64
N ASP A 97 -3.18 -25.22 -1.39
CA ASP A 97 -2.54 -26.52 -1.61
C ASP A 97 -1.97 -27.12 -0.31
N VAL A 98 -1.42 -26.29 0.58
CA VAL A 98 -1.01 -26.74 1.92
C VAL A 98 -2.20 -27.21 2.75
N TYR A 99 -3.32 -26.47 2.74
CA TYR A 99 -4.53 -26.87 3.47
C TYR A 99 -5.17 -28.13 2.89
N ARG A 100 -5.24 -28.24 1.56
CA ARG A 100 -5.72 -29.42 0.85
C ARG A 100 -4.88 -30.65 1.18
N LEU A 101 -3.55 -30.51 1.22
CA LEU A 101 -2.63 -31.59 1.60
C LEU A 101 -2.88 -32.10 3.02
N GLN A 102 -3.29 -31.22 3.94
CA GLN A 102 -3.67 -31.57 5.30
C GLN A 102 -5.12 -32.05 5.45
N GLY A 103 -5.89 -32.10 4.35
CA GLY A 103 -7.30 -32.50 4.33
C GLY A 103 -8.25 -31.46 4.95
N VAL A 104 -7.79 -30.23 5.17
CA VAL A 104 -8.59 -29.16 5.76
C VAL A 104 -9.21 -28.32 4.63
N LYS A 105 -10.53 -28.14 4.68
CA LYS A 105 -11.26 -27.30 3.73
C LYS A 105 -11.38 -25.88 4.28
N ILE A 106 -10.88 -24.90 3.53
CA ILE A 106 -11.05 -23.47 3.79
C ILE A 106 -11.55 -22.79 2.51
N ASN A 107 -12.39 -21.78 2.67
CA ASN A 107 -12.88 -20.99 1.54
C ASN A 107 -11.86 -19.92 1.16
N ASP A 108 -11.58 -19.78 -0.13
CA ASP A 108 -10.60 -18.85 -0.70
C ASP A 108 -10.85 -17.40 -0.27
N LYS A 109 -12.11 -17.00 -0.05
CA LYS A 109 -12.49 -15.67 0.45
C LYS A 109 -11.75 -15.28 1.73
N HIS A 110 -11.45 -16.24 2.62
CA HIS A 110 -10.72 -15.94 3.84
C HIS A 110 -9.26 -15.56 3.55
N ILE A 111 -8.65 -16.24 2.58
CA ILE A 111 -7.27 -15.98 2.17
C ILE A 111 -7.21 -14.66 1.40
N GLU A 112 -8.15 -14.40 0.49
CA GLU A 112 -8.26 -13.15 -0.25
C GLU A 112 -8.37 -11.92 0.66
N VAL A 113 -9.17 -12.01 1.73
CA VAL A 113 -9.29 -10.93 2.72
C VAL A 113 -7.94 -10.65 3.40
N ILE A 114 -7.13 -11.68 3.66
CA ILE A 114 -5.79 -11.52 4.22
C ILE A 114 -4.84 -10.89 3.20
N VAL A 115 -4.83 -11.37 1.95
CA VAL A 115 -4.00 -10.80 0.87
C VAL A 115 -4.34 -9.33 0.64
N ARG A 116 -5.61 -8.95 0.70
CA ARG A 116 -6.04 -7.55 0.66
C ARG A 116 -5.39 -6.71 1.76
N GLN A 117 -5.23 -7.25 2.98
CA GLN A 117 -4.53 -6.53 4.06
C GLN A 117 -3.02 -6.43 3.81
N MET A 118 -2.41 -7.44 3.18
CA MET A 118 -0.99 -7.44 2.81
C MET A 118 -0.65 -6.40 1.74
N LEU A 119 -1.63 -6.01 0.90
CA LEU A 119 -1.51 -5.03 -0.17
C LEU A 119 -2.13 -3.66 0.16
N ARG A 120 -2.33 -3.35 1.45
CA ARG A 120 -2.99 -2.12 1.91
C ARG A 120 -2.15 -0.85 1.69
N ARG A 121 -0.82 -0.98 1.52
CA ARG A 121 0.12 0.14 1.38
C ARG A 121 0.68 0.22 -0.04
N VAL A 122 1.05 1.43 -0.44
CA VAL A 122 1.74 1.71 -1.70
C VAL A 122 2.92 2.64 -1.46
N VAL A 123 3.86 2.68 -2.41
CA VAL A 123 4.98 3.62 -2.42
C VAL A 123 4.74 4.65 -3.51
N VAL A 124 4.86 5.94 -3.17
CA VAL A 124 4.73 7.03 -4.14
C VAL A 124 5.96 7.04 -5.06
N GLU A 125 5.76 6.96 -6.37
CA GLU A 125 6.82 7.02 -7.37
C GLU A 125 7.01 8.45 -7.89
N ASN A 126 5.92 9.03 -8.41
CA ASN A 126 5.89 10.41 -8.86
C ASN A 126 4.81 11.15 -8.06
N VAL A 127 5.19 12.28 -7.46
CA VAL A 127 4.31 13.09 -6.62
C VAL A 127 3.30 13.90 -7.44
N GLY A 128 3.52 14.11 -8.74
CA GLY A 128 2.64 14.96 -9.55
C GLY A 128 2.49 16.35 -8.92
N GLU A 129 1.24 16.80 -8.77
CA GLU A 129 0.87 18.03 -8.07
C GLU A 129 0.25 17.76 -6.67
N SER A 130 0.54 16.60 -6.09
CA SER A 130 0.13 16.24 -4.73
C SER A 130 1.13 16.75 -3.69
N ASN A 131 0.74 16.68 -2.41
CA ASN A 131 1.59 17.04 -1.28
C ASN A 131 2.45 15.88 -0.75
N TYR A 132 2.51 14.76 -1.47
CA TYR A 132 3.28 13.58 -1.06
C TYR A 132 4.77 13.75 -1.32
N ILE A 133 5.57 12.89 -0.69
CA ILE A 133 7.01 12.80 -0.94
C ILE A 133 7.30 11.54 -1.76
N ALA A 134 8.20 11.63 -2.74
CA ALA A 134 8.64 10.47 -3.50
C ALA A 134 9.30 9.42 -2.56
N GLY A 135 8.89 8.16 -2.68
CA GLY A 135 9.31 7.08 -1.80
C GLY A 135 8.51 6.96 -0.49
N GLU A 136 7.56 7.86 -0.23
CA GLU A 136 6.69 7.79 0.94
C GLU A 136 5.74 6.58 0.86
N GLN A 137 5.51 5.92 2.01
CA GLN A 137 4.56 4.81 2.13
C GLN A 137 3.22 5.32 2.64
N VAL A 138 2.21 5.27 1.78
CA VAL A 138 0.86 5.74 2.09
C VAL A 138 -0.16 4.62 1.98
N GLU A 139 -1.29 4.77 2.65
CA GLU A 139 -2.39 3.84 2.51
C GLU A 139 -2.98 3.94 1.10
N ARG A 140 -3.26 2.80 0.48
CA ARG A 140 -3.77 2.72 -0.90
C ARG A 140 -5.09 3.47 -1.07
N SER A 141 -6.01 3.39 -0.11
CA SER A 141 -7.27 4.15 -0.15
C SER A 141 -7.03 5.65 -0.15
N VAL A 142 -6.15 6.13 0.73
CA VAL A 142 -5.87 7.57 0.90
C VAL A 142 -5.29 8.19 -0.37
N ILE A 143 -4.34 7.52 -1.03
CA ILE A 143 -3.77 8.05 -2.28
C ILE A 143 -4.77 7.97 -3.45
N LEU A 144 -5.66 6.97 -3.46
CA LEU A 144 -6.70 6.88 -4.49
C LEU A 144 -7.68 8.03 -4.34
N ASP A 145 -8.16 8.28 -3.11
CA ASP A 145 -9.06 9.40 -2.81
C ASP A 145 -8.41 10.75 -3.14
N ALA A 146 -7.13 10.93 -2.78
CA ALA A 146 -6.37 12.14 -3.10
C ALA A 146 -6.19 12.34 -4.60
N ASN A 147 -5.88 11.26 -5.33
CA ASN A 147 -5.73 11.31 -6.79
C ASN A 147 -7.06 11.58 -7.49
N ASP A 148 -8.17 11.05 -6.99
CA ASP A 148 -9.50 11.33 -7.54
C ASP A 148 -9.87 12.81 -7.37
N ALA A 149 -9.54 13.42 -6.22
CA ALA A 149 -9.69 14.85 -6.00
C ALA A 149 -8.79 15.68 -6.94
N LEU A 150 -7.51 15.33 -7.09
CA LEU A 150 -6.60 16.03 -8.01
C LEU A 150 -7.08 15.97 -9.47
N ARG A 151 -7.58 14.81 -9.91
CA ARG A 151 -8.16 14.66 -11.26
C ARG A 151 -9.41 15.49 -11.44
N ALA A 152 -10.26 15.62 -10.41
CA ALA A 152 -11.42 16.49 -10.45
C ALA A 152 -11.03 17.97 -10.62
N ASP A 153 -9.90 18.39 -10.04
CA ASP A 153 -9.31 19.73 -10.19
C ASP A 153 -8.51 19.91 -11.51
N GLY A 154 -8.41 18.88 -12.36
CA GLY A 154 -7.63 18.92 -13.60
C GLY A 154 -6.10 18.91 -13.39
N LYS A 155 -5.63 18.56 -12.19
CA LYS A 155 -4.20 18.51 -11.83
C LYS A 155 -3.59 17.14 -12.14
N ILE A 156 -2.26 17.09 -12.19
CA ILE A 156 -1.52 15.84 -12.38
C ILE A 156 -1.55 15.01 -11.10
N ALA A 157 -2.22 13.85 -11.16
CA ALA A 157 -2.27 12.88 -10.07
C ALA A 157 -0.90 12.22 -9.78
N ALA A 158 -0.70 11.79 -8.54
CA ALA A 158 0.50 11.05 -8.14
C ALA A 158 0.47 9.61 -8.68
N THR A 159 1.62 9.10 -9.10
CA THR A 159 1.80 7.68 -9.46
C THR A 159 2.40 6.92 -8.30
N PHE A 160 2.05 5.64 -8.19
CA PHE A 160 2.50 4.78 -7.09
C PHE A 160 2.67 3.34 -7.55
N SER A 161 3.53 2.59 -6.85
CA SER A 161 3.63 1.14 -6.96
C SER A 161 3.06 0.46 -5.73
N ASN A 162 2.37 -0.66 -5.93
CA ASN A 162 1.84 -1.45 -4.82
C ASN A 162 2.99 -2.06 -4.00
N LEU A 163 2.83 -2.05 -2.68
CA LEU A 163 3.81 -2.62 -1.77
C LEU A 163 3.22 -3.86 -1.09
N LEU A 164 3.87 -5.01 -1.29
CA LEU A 164 3.54 -6.22 -0.56
C LEU A 164 4.21 -6.20 0.81
N LEU A 165 3.40 -6.28 1.87
CA LEU A 165 3.88 -6.39 3.25
C LEU A 165 3.44 -7.73 3.85
N GLY A 166 4.34 -8.39 4.58
CA GLY A 166 3.98 -9.53 5.43
C GLY A 166 2.96 -9.11 6.50
N ILE A 167 2.12 -10.04 6.95
CA ILE A 167 1.02 -9.76 7.89
C ILE A 167 1.50 -9.08 9.19
N THR A 168 2.68 -9.43 9.70
CA THR A 168 3.25 -8.79 10.90
C THR A 168 3.58 -7.31 10.62
N LYS A 169 4.25 -7.03 9.50
CA LYS A 169 4.61 -5.65 9.11
C LYS A 169 3.39 -4.83 8.71
N ALA A 170 2.43 -5.43 8.00
CA ALA A 170 1.16 -4.80 7.67
C ALA A 170 0.36 -4.43 8.94
N SER A 171 0.37 -5.31 9.96
CA SER A 171 -0.31 -5.07 11.24
C SER A 171 0.34 -3.99 12.09
N LEU A 172 1.65 -3.76 11.96
CA LEU A 172 2.37 -2.65 12.62
C LEU A 172 2.19 -1.32 11.86
N SER A 173 1.92 -1.38 10.55
CA SER A 173 1.71 -0.22 9.67
C SER A 173 0.25 0.25 9.63
N THR A 174 -0.51 0.01 10.69
CA THR A 174 -1.87 0.54 10.87
C THR A 174 -1.83 2.02 11.31
N ASP A 175 -2.82 2.81 10.92
CA ASP A 175 -2.87 4.25 11.23
C ASP A 175 -3.17 4.52 12.70
N SER A 176 -3.91 3.61 13.34
CA SER A 176 -4.08 3.64 14.79
C SER A 176 -2.80 3.19 15.49
N PHE A 177 -2.16 4.13 16.20
CA PHE A 177 -1.02 3.83 17.05
C PHE A 177 -1.44 3.02 18.29
N ILE A 178 -2.69 3.15 18.76
CA ILE A 178 -3.22 2.36 19.89
C ILE A 178 -3.30 0.88 19.49
N SER A 179 -3.88 0.60 18.31
CA SER A 179 -3.93 -0.73 17.75
C SER A 179 -2.55 -1.29 17.44
N ALA A 180 -1.65 -0.50 16.83
CA ALA A 180 -0.29 -0.93 16.54
C ALA A 180 0.49 -1.28 17.82
N ALA A 181 0.45 -0.40 18.84
CA ALA A 181 1.12 -0.62 20.11
C ALA A 181 0.60 -1.85 20.85
N SER A 182 -0.70 -2.17 20.72
CA SER A 182 -1.28 -3.38 21.34
C SER A 182 -0.75 -4.69 20.75
N PHE A 183 -0.18 -4.67 19.55
CA PHE A 183 0.31 -5.86 18.86
C PHE A 183 1.75 -6.19 19.27
N GLN A 184 2.71 -5.35 18.89
CA GLN A 184 4.14 -5.50 19.19
C GLN A 184 4.83 -4.12 19.21
N GLU A 185 6.10 -4.09 19.64
CA GLU A 185 6.97 -2.89 19.58
C GLU A 185 6.40 -1.63 20.27
N THR A 186 5.67 -1.83 21.38
CA THR A 186 4.97 -0.79 22.17
C THR A 186 5.78 0.50 22.36
N THR A 187 7.01 0.38 22.87
CA THR A 187 7.87 1.53 23.16
C THR A 187 8.18 2.35 21.92
N ARG A 188 8.49 1.68 20.79
CA ARG A 188 8.83 2.35 19.52
C ARG A 188 7.60 3.08 18.97
N VAL A 189 6.46 2.40 18.91
CA VAL A 189 5.20 2.94 18.36
C VAL A 189 4.73 4.16 19.16
N LEU A 190 4.73 4.10 20.50
CA LEU A 190 4.28 5.20 21.34
C LEU A 190 5.24 6.40 21.26
N THR A 191 6.55 6.16 21.20
CA THR A 191 7.54 7.23 21.07
C THR A 191 7.38 7.97 19.74
N GLU A 192 7.22 7.24 18.65
CA GLU A 192 7.00 7.82 17.31
C GLU A 192 5.69 8.62 17.25
N ALA A 193 4.60 8.08 17.81
CA ALA A 193 3.33 8.77 17.89
C ALA A 193 3.40 10.06 18.73
N ALA A 194 4.14 10.05 19.85
CA ALA A 194 4.33 11.21 20.70
C ALA A 194 5.16 12.31 20.00
N ILE A 195 6.25 11.94 19.32
CA ILE A 195 7.09 12.88 18.55
C ILE A 195 6.29 13.53 17.42
N MET A 196 5.47 12.75 16.71
CA MET A 196 4.64 13.23 15.60
C MET A 196 3.36 13.93 16.07
N GLY A 197 3.03 13.91 17.36
CA GLY A 197 1.77 14.44 17.89
C GLY A 197 0.52 13.76 17.31
N LYS A 198 0.61 12.46 16.97
CA LYS A 198 -0.47 11.72 16.32
C LYS A 198 -1.73 11.67 17.20
N ARG A 199 -2.89 11.81 16.57
CA ARG A 199 -4.20 11.62 17.18
C ARG A 199 -4.85 10.38 16.62
N ASP A 200 -5.44 9.57 17.49
CA ASP A 200 -6.16 8.36 17.11
C ASP A 200 -7.66 8.66 17.05
N GLU A 201 -8.28 8.36 15.91
CA GLU A 201 -9.70 8.61 15.69
C GLU A 201 -10.61 7.46 16.13
N LEU A 202 -10.05 6.35 16.64
CA LEU A 202 -10.81 5.21 17.16
C LEU A 202 -11.79 4.63 16.12
N ARG A 203 -11.36 4.52 14.86
CA ARG A 203 -12.17 3.96 13.77
C ARG A 203 -12.13 2.43 13.73
N GLY A 204 -11.17 1.82 14.44
CA GLY A 204 -10.91 0.38 14.42
C GLY A 204 -11.61 -0.40 15.53
N LEU A 205 -11.58 -1.72 15.40
CA LEU A 205 -12.15 -2.65 16.37
C LEU A 205 -11.35 -2.64 17.68
N LYS A 206 -10.02 -2.80 17.60
CA LYS A 206 -9.15 -2.96 18.77
C LYS A 206 -9.09 -1.70 19.63
N GLU A 207 -8.95 -0.53 19.02
CA GLU A 207 -8.92 0.73 19.79
C GLU A 207 -10.17 0.91 20.64
N ASN A 208 -11.36 0.68 20.06
CA ASN A 208 -12.62 0.84 20.78
C ASN A 208 -12.73 -0.17 21.93
N VAL A 209 -12.31 -1.41 21.73
CA VAL A 209 -12.27 -2.41 22.82
C VAL A 209 -11.34 -1.96 23.94
N ILE A 210 -10.14 -1.48 23.62
CA ILE A 210 -9.15 -1.04 24.61
C ILE A 210 -9.67 0.15 25.43
N VAL A 211 -10.36 1.10 24.79
CA VAL A 211 -10.90 2.31 25.44
C VAL A 211 -12.27 2.05 26.10
N GLY A 212 -12.87 0.87 25.91
CA GLY A 212 -14.18 0.51 26.48
C GLY A 212 -15.38 1.12 25.77
N ARG A 213 -15.25 1.45 24.48
CA ARG A 213 -16.33 1.93 23.61
C ARG A 213 -16.96 0.77 22.82
N LEU A 214 -18.17 0.98 22.31
CA LEU A 214 -18.80 0.04 21.37
C LEU A 214 -17.91 -0.14 20.14
N ILE A 215 -17.81 -1.36 19.62
CA ILE A 215 -17.02 -1.64 18.42
C ILE A 215 -17.77 -1.18 17.15
N PRO A 216 -17.06 -0.72 16.10
CA PRO A 216 -17.66 -0.32 14.83
C PRO A 216 -17.95 -1.54 13.94
N ALA A 217 -18.68 -2.52 14.48
CA ALA A 217 -19.13 -3.71 13.76
C ALA A 217 -20.40 -4.28 14.39
N GLY A 218 -21.19 -5.01 13.60
CA GLY A 218 -22.44 -5.61 14.06
C GLY A 218 -23.42 -4.55 14.59
N THR A 219 -23.98 -4.77 15.78
CA THR A 219 -24.92 -3.84 16.43
C THR A 219 -24.30 -2.48 16.78
N GLY A 220 -22.98 -2.41 16.91
CA GLY A 220 -22.29 -1.15 17.17
C GLY A 220 -22.17 -0.23 15.94
N MET A 221 -22.41 -0.73 14.72
CA MET A 221 -22.40 0.09 13.50
C MET A 221 -23.40 1.24 13.59
N ALA A 222 -24.65 0.96 13.99
CA ALA A 222 -25.69 1.97 14.11
C ALA A 222 -25.31 3.09 15.08
N TYR A 223 -24.61 2.76 16.17
CA TYR A 223 -24.11 3.75 17.14
C TYR A 223 -23.04 4.65 16.53
N HIS A 224 -22.08 4.07 15.80
CA HIS A 224 -21.00 4.82 15.15
C HIS A 224 -21.49 5.64 13.97
N GLU A 225 -22.44 5.14 13.18
CA GLU A 225 -23.07 5.87 12.08
C GLU A 225 -23.87 7.07 12.59
N ALA A 226 -24.71 6.89 13.61
CA ALA A 226 -25.46 7.98 14.22
C ALA A 226 -24.54 9.04 14.83
N ARG A 227 -23.45 8.60 15.48
CA ARG A 227 -22.43 9.50 16.01
C ARG A 227 -21.72 10.27 14.91
N LYS A 228 -21.29 9.59 13.84
CA LYS A 228 -20.63 10.24 12.70
C LYS A 228 -21.54 11.26 12.04
N ALA A 229 -22.83 10.94 11.87
CA ALA A 229 -23.82 11.87 11.35
C ALA A 229 -23.97 13.10 12.28
N LYS A 230 -24.04 12.89 13.60
CA LYS A 230 -24.08 14.00 14.56
C LYS A 230 -22.81 14.85 14.51
N ASP A 231 -21.63 14.23 14.53
CA ASP A 231 -20.35 14.94 14.49
C ASP A 231 -20.23 15.77 13.18
N GLN A 232 -20.72 15.24 12.04
CA GLN A 232 -20.80 15.97 10.77
C GLN A 232 -21.77 17.15 10.83
N MET A 233 -22.91 17.01 11.50
CA MET A 233 -23.88 18.11 11.70
C MET A 233 -23.28 19.19 12.60
N ASP A 234 -22.69 18.82 13.74
CA ASP A 234 -22.05 19.74 14.68
C ASP A 234 -20.89 20.49 13.99
N ASP A 235 -20.09 19.81 13.16
CA ASP A 235 -19.01 20.44 12.39
C ASP A 235 -19.52 21.38 11.29
N ALA A 236 -20.62 21.02 10.62
CA ALA A 236 -21.26 21.88 9.63
C ALA A 236 -21.84 23.15 10.29
N GLU A 237 -22.47 23.01 11.46
CA GLU A 237 -22.96 24.14 12.25
C GLU A 237 -21.81 25.06 12.69
N ARG A 238 -20.71 24.49 13.18
CA ARG A 238 -19.52 25.27 13.55
C ARG A 238 -18.90 26.01 12.37
N ARG A 239 -18.82 25.38 11.21
CA ARG A 239 -18.33 26.04 9.98
C ARG A 239 -19.25 27.17 9.55
N ALA A 240 -20.56 26.96 9.58
CA ALA A 240 -21.54 27.99 9.26
C ALA A 240 -21.47 29.19 10.22
N ILE A 241 -21.28 28.95 11.52
CA ILE A 241 -21.06 30.02 12.52
C ILE A 241 -19.75 30.75 12.23
N ALA A 242 -18.66 30.04 11.98
CA ALA A 242 -17.37 30.67 11.67
C ALA A 242 -17.41 31.49 10.36
N GLU A 243 -18.11 31.01 9.34
CA GLU A 243 -18.33 31.74 8.08
C GLU A 243 -19.20 32.98 8.30
N ALA A 244 -20.24 32.90 9.14
CA ALA A 244 -21.07 34.04 9.51
C ALA A 244 -20.30 35.08 10.32
N GLU A 245 -19.51 34.66 11.31
CA GLU A 245 -18.63 35.55 12.10
C GLU A 245 -17.56 36.20 11.22
N ALA A 246 -16.96 35.47 10.28
CA ALA A 246 -16.00 36.03 9.33
C ALA A 246 -16.64 37.07 8.41
N ALA A 247 -17.85 36.80 7.90
CA ALA A 247 -18.61 37.74 7.09
C ALA A 247 -19.03 38.99 7.87
N GLU A 248 -19.37 38.85 9.15
CA GLU A 248 -19.70 39.98 10.04
C GLU A 248 -18.47 40.83 10.35
N LEU A 249 -17.29 40.21 10.53
CA LEU A 249 -16.01 40.91 10.71
C LEU A 249 -15.55 41.65 9.44
N GLU A 250 -15.76 41.09 8.25
CA GLU A 250 -15.48 41.76 6.97
C GLU A 250 -16.46 42.91 6.67
N ALA A 251 -17.67 42.87 7.23
CA ALA A 251 -18.69 43.90 7.07
C ALA A 251 -18.55 45.11 8.02
N LEU A 252 -17.63 45.05 8.99
CA LEU A 252 -17.31 46.20 9.84
C LEU A 252 -16.54 47.25 9.03
N PRO A 253 -17.06 48.49 8.90
CA PRO A 253 -16.36 49.53 8.15
C PRO A 253 -15.02 49.85 8.83
N GLU A 254 -13.95 49.98 8.03
CA GLU A 254 -12.70 50.59 8.48
C GLU A 254 -13.06 51.92 9.15
N VAL A 255 -12.84 52.01 10.47
CA VAL A 255 -12.95 53.26 11.19
C VAL A 255 -11.86 54.16 10.62
N THR A 256 -12.24 55.02 9.68
CA THR A 256 -11.40 56.07 9.10
C THR A 256 -10.84 56.90 10.25
N SER A 257 -9.54 56.76 10.48
CA SER A 257 -8.76 57.69 11.30
C SER A 257 -8.59 59.01 10.53
N GLU A 258 -9.66 59.78 10.41
CA GLU A 258 -9.60 61.18 9.98
C GLU A 258 -10.31 62.04 11.03
N GLY A 259 -9.52 62.83 11.77
CA GLY A 259 -10.08 63.88 12.62
C GLY A 259 -9.33 64.19 13.91
N ALA A 260 -8.07 64.61 13.82
CA ALA A 260 -7.47 65.48 14.84
C ALA A 260 -6.24 66.22 14.28
N ALA A 261 -6.47 67.09 13.30
CA ALA A 261 -5.53 68.13 12.92
C ALA A 261 -6.30 69.42 12.60
N SER A 262 -6.63 70.20 13.64
CA SER A 262 -6.77 71.67 13.61
C SER A 262 -7.35 72.21 14.93
N GLU A 263 -6.49 72.69 15.83
CA GLU A 263 -6.40 74.09 16.31
C GLU A 263 -5.37 74.19 17.44
#